data_AF-A0A0Q8PWF7-F1
#
_entry.id   AF-A0A0Q8PWF7-F1
#
_cell.length_a   1.000
_cell.length_b   1.000
_cell.length_c   1.000
_cell.angle_alpha   90.00
_cell.angle_beta   90.00
_cell.angle_gamma   90.00
#
_symmetry.space_group_name_H-M   'P 1'
#
loop_
_entity.id
_entity.type
_entity.pdbx_description
1 polymer ?
#
loop_
_entity_poly.entity_id
_entity_poly.type
_entity_poly.pdbx_seq_one_letter_code
_entity_poly.pdbx_strand_id
1 'polypeptide(L)'
;MLKVLGGVGAWALLAAVVASTIFVGSERTVDLASHEATVSPDFSGDVVLRSGPILPDLRAPSGSRVGVEIELGKTDTTSLQELTARYAAIASQPEGQIAVVSRAVRTMAVAAAVQGAALAVLPFLVWVAVGRERRRVLLTRLPSVGGVATGLLVVLLVVALAAPVGWGRQDPAAQEWSTLGEFIGDEIPLPAQARDVEIMGDATTEETRRLISSAVSSYDQGLEFYTKAAEDAAGLELREPEDGETVAVLVSDRHLNVGMDKVARAIGDRAGATVAFDAGDDTSTGERWEAFSLDSVSAAFEDYDGRWAVAGNHDNGTFVRSHMEDLGWTYFDGEVIEGPGGSRILGVDDPRASGLGNWRDETGLSFSEVSDRVTETACAADEADDRVATLLLHDANMGRGALAEGCVDLVIGGHVHVQSGPTPVTAEDGRIGYRYTAGTTGGAAYAIAIGSKLRRAASVALITYREGRPVGIQSVTLQTNGRYDVDEYVELLY
;
A
#
# COMPACT_ATOMS: atom_id res chain seq x y z
N MET A 1 -20.55 -38.17 -31.14
CA MET A 1 -20.05 -37.78 -29.81
C MET A 1 -18.56 -38.06 -29.62
N LEU A 2 -18.08 -39.32 -29.63
CA LEU A 2 -16.66 -39.63 -29.33
C LEU A 2 -15.63 -38.86 -30.19
N LYS A 3 -15.88 -38.66 -31.49
CA LYS A 3 -14.94 -37.93 -32.37
C LYS A 3 -14.86 -36.43 -32.08
N VAL A 4 -15.96 -35.84 -31.62
CA VAL A 4 -16.01 -34.42 -31.22
C VAL A 4 -15.32 -34.24 -29.88
N LEU A 5 -15.58 -35.16 -28.92
CA LEU A 5 -14.89 -35.21 -27.63
C LEU A 5 -13.38 -35.41 -27.78
N GLY A 6 -12.94 -36.28 -28.70
CA GLY A 6 -11.51 -36.46 -28.99
C GLY A 6 -10.84 -35.24 -29.63
N GLY A 7 -11.56 -34.50 -30.48
CA GLY A 7 -11.07 -33.25 -31.07
C GLY A 7 -10.93 -32.12 -30.06
N VAL A 8 -11.92 -31.97 -29.18
CA VAL A 8 -11.87 -31.00 -28.07
C VAL A 8 -10.77 -31.36 -27.07
N GLY A 9 -10.61 -32.65 -26.73
CA GLY A 9 -9.53 -33.10 -25.85
C GLY A 9 -8.13 -32.88 -26.45
N ALA A 10 -7.95 -33.14 -27.74
CA ALA A 10 -6.68 -32.87 -28.43
C ALA A 10 -6.38 -31.36 -28.52
N TRP A 11 -7.40 -30.54 -28.77
CA TRP A 11 -7.26 -29.09 -28.76
C TRP A 11 -6.91 -28.57 -27.37
N ALA A 12 -7.58 -29.04 -26.32
CA ALA A 12 -7.31 -28.63 -24.94
C ALA A 12 -5.89 -29.02 -24.51
N LEU A 13 -5.42 -30.22 -24.87
CA LEU A 13 -4.05 -30.66 -24.59
C LEU A 13 -3.02 -29.77 -25.32
N LEU A 14 -3.24 -29.49 -26.60
CA LEU A 14 -2.35 -28.63 -27.38
C LEU A 14 -2.36 -27.19 -26.85
N ALA A 15 -3.54 -26.67 -26.51
CA ALA A 15 -3.71 -25.35 -25.92
C ALA A 15 -2.96 -25.24 -24.59
N ALA A 16 -3.05 -26.27 -23.74
CA ALA A 16 -2.31 -26.32 -22.48
C ALA A 16 -0.80 -26.33 -22.70
N VAL A 17 -0.29 -27.17 -23.62
CA VAL A 17 1.15 -27.21 -23.93
C VAL A 17 1.64 -25.86 -24.45
N VAL A 18 0.94 -25.26 -25.43
CA VAL A 18 1.30 -23.97 -26.00
C VAL A 18 1.21 -22.86 -24.95
N ALA A 19 0.15 -22.84 -24.14
CA ALA A 19 0.00 -21.87 -23.05
C ALA A 19 1.12 -22.00 -22.01
N SER A 20 1.50 -23.22 -21.61
CA SER A 20 2.63 -23.44 -20.69
C SER A 20 3.94 -22.93 -21.27
N THR A 21 4.20 -23.14 -22.57
CA THR A 21 5.40 -22.61 -23.23
C THR A 21 5.40 -21.09 -23.28
N ILE A 22 4.27 -20.47 -23.63
CA ILE A 22 4.14 -19.01 -23.64
C ILE A 22 4.32 -18.44 -22.23
N PHE A 23 3.70 -19.07 -21.24
CA PHE A 23 3.72 -18.61 -19.84
C PHE A 23 5.15 -18.51 -19.32
N VAL A 24 5.94 -19.58 -19.39
CA VAL A 24 7.33 -19.62 -18.86
C VAL A 24 8.31 -18.74 -19.66
N GLY A 25 7.95 -18.44 -20.91
CA GLY A 25 8.72 -17.54 -21.76
C GLY A 25 8.22 -16.10 -21.78
N SER A 26 7.20 -15.77 -20.97
CA SER A 26 6.71 -14.40 -20.84
C SER A 26 7.52 -13.68 -19.77
N GLU A 27 7.72 -12.38 -19.96
CA GLU A 27 8.35 -11.51 -18.98
C GLU A 27 7.49 -10.26 -18.86
N ARG A 28 7.43 -9.68 -17.66
CA ARG A 28 6.70 -8.44 -17.44
C ARG A 28 7.43 -7.54 -16.47
N THR A 29 7.61 -6.30 -16.88
CA THR A 29 8.14 -5.25 -16.02
C THR A 29 7.04 -4.76 -15.08
N VAL A 30 7.37 -4.67 -13.79
CA VAL A 30 6.53 -4.13 -12.73
C VAL A 30 7.38 -3.25 -11.81
N ASP A 31 6.75 -2.28 -11.16
CA ASP A 31 7.41 -1.53 -10.10
C ASP A 31 7.36 -2.38 -8.83
N LEU A 32 8.51 -2.90 -8.41
CA LEU A 32 8.65 -3.69 -7.20
C LEU A 32 9.74 -3.08 -6.33
N ALA A 33 9.41 -2.79 -5.08
CA ALA A 33 10.38 -2.29 -4.12
C ALA A 33 11.17 -1.03 -4.57
N SER A 34 10.55 -0.14 -5.36
CA SER A 34 11.20 1.03 -5.99
C SER A 34 12.28 0.70 -7.03
N HIS A 35 12.19 -0.50 -7.61
CA HIS A 35 12.92 -0.88 -8.81
C HIS A 35 11.94 -1.15 -9.93
N GLU A 36 12.36 -0.80 -11.14
CA GLU A 36 11.82 -1.43 -12.33
C GLU A 36 12.26 -2.90 -12.31
N ALA A 37 11.37 -3.81 -11.95
CA ALA A 37 11.67 -5.22 -11.79
C ALA A 37 11.07 -6.05 -12.92
N THR A 38 11.85 -7.00 -13.44
CA THR A 38 11.37 -7.94 -14.46
C THR A 38 10.89 -9.22 -13.79
N VAL A 39 9.60 -9.54 -13.97
CA VAL A 39 8.96 -10.73 -13.43
C VAL A 39 8.83 -11.79 -14.52
N SER A 40 9.37 -12.97 -14.24
CA SER A 40 9.42 -14.13 -15.13
C SER A 40 8.86 -15.37 -14.41
N PRO A 41 7.70 -15.90 -14.78
CA PRO A 41 7.15 -17.08 -14.14
C PRO A 41 7.80 -18.36 -14.66
N ASP A 42 7.80 -19.40 -13.83
CA ASP A 42 8.30 -20.72 -14.17
C ASP A 42 7.51 -21.84 -13.46
N PHE A 43 8.03 -23.07 -13.49
CA PHE A 43 7.47 -24.22 -12.78
C PHE A 43 8.42 -24.81 -11.73
N SER A 44 9.39 -24.02 -11.24
CA SER A 44 10.30 -24.42 -10.17
C SER A 44 9.55 -24.66 -8.85
N GLY A 45 8.50 -23.88 -8.61
CA GLY A 45 7.79 -23.83 -7.33
C GLY A 45 8.45 -22.87 -6.33
N ASP A 46 9.51 -22.18 -6.73
CA ASP A 46 10.25 -21.23 -5.90
C ASP A 46 10.02 -19.79 -6.37
N VAL A 47 10.06 -18.85 -5.44
CA VAL A 47 10.16 -17.42 -5.70
C VAL A 47 11.62 -17.03 -5.53
N VAL A 48 12.26 -16.59 -6.61
CA VAL A 48 13.68 -16.19 -6.62
C VAL A 48 13.75 -14.68 -6.87
N LEU A 49 14.32 -13.95 -5.93
CA LEU A 49 14.63 -12.53 -6.06
C LEU A 49 16.10 -12.36 -6.43
N ARG A 50 16.36 -11.85 -7.63
CA ARG A 50 17.69 -11.44 -8.10
C ARG A 50 17.91 -9.99 -7.74
N SER A 51 18.79 -9.76 -6.77
CA SER A 51 18.97 -8.45 -6.15
C SER A 51 20.08 -7.63 -6.80
N GLY A 52 20.81 -8.23 -7.76
CA GLY A 52 21.93 -7.61 -8.44
C GLY A 52 23.23 -7.64 -7.62
N PRO A 53 24.23 -6.78 -7.91
CA PRO A 53 25.58 -6.92 -7.38
C PRO A 53 25.76 -6.48 -5.92
N ILE A 54 24.74 -5.88 -5.28
CA ILE A 54 24.87 -5.25 -3.96
C ILE A 54 24.25 -6.11 -2.85
N LEU A 55 23.12 -6.75 -3.12
CA LEU A 55 22.40 -7.59 -2.17
C LEU A 55 22.45 -9.05 -2.63
N PRO A 56 22.44 -10.03 -1.71
CA PRO A 56 22.37 -11.42 -2.10
C PRO A 56 21.03 -11.74 -2.77
N ASP A 57 21.04 -12.72 -3.66
CA ASP A 57 19.80 -13.28 -4.19
C ASP A 57 19.09 -14.09 -3.10
N LEU A 58 17.77 -13.96 -3.06
CA LEU A 58 16.91 -14.64 -2.10
C LEU A 58 16.05 -15.67 -2.82
N ARG A 59 15.79 -16.80 -2.17
CA ARG A 59 14.84 -17.80 -2.63
C ARG A 59 13.89 -18.18 -1.50
N ALA A 60 12.62 -18.37 -1.83
CA ALA A 60 11.63 -18.89 -0.88
C ALA A 60 10.63 -19.80 -1.62
N PRO A 61 10.00 -20.79 -0.95
CA PRO A 61 8.98 -21.61 -1.58
C PRO A 61 7.74 -20.77 -1.91
N SER A 62 7.21 -20.91 -3.12
CA SER A 62 5.98 -20.21 -3.56
C SER A 62 4.70 -20.76 -2.91
N GLY A 63 4.77 -21.94 -2.29
CA GLY A 63 3.61 -22.71 -1.83
C GLY A 63 2.78 -23.35 -2.95
N SER A 64 3.25 -23.27 -4.20
CA SER A 64 2.57 -23.83 -5.37
C SER A 64 3.56 -24.50 -6.35
N ARG A 65 3.07 -25.02 -7.47
CA ARG A 65 3.94 -25.52 -8.57
C ARG A 65 4.40 -24.41 -9.53
N VAL A 66 3.90 -23.19 -9.35
CA VAL A 66 4.29 -22.03 -10.14
C VAL A 66 5.35 -21.29 -9.36
N GLY A 67 6.56 -21.23 -9.90
CA GLY A 67 7.62 -20.37 -9.38
C GLY A 67 7.67 -19.05 -10.14
N VAL A 68 8.45 -18.11 -9.61
CA VAL A 68 8.62 -16.77 -10.16
C VAL A 68 10.05 -16.31 -9.90
N GLU A 69 10.75 -15.93 -10.96
CA GLU A 69 11.99 -15.18 -10.88
C GLU A 69 11.71 -13.68 -11.03
N ILE A 70 12.28 -12.89 -10.13
CA ILE A 70 12.11 -11.44 -10.04
C ILE A 70 13.50 -10.83 -10.14
N GLU A 71 13.79 -10.14 -11.23
CA GLU A 71 15.05 -9.43 -11.40
C GLU A 71 14.89 -7.94 -11.09
N LEU A 72 15.55 -7.48 -10.02
CA LEU A 72 15.55 -6.06 -9.66
C LEU A 72 16.46 -5.29 -10.64
N GLY A 73 15.84 -4.41 -11.43
CA GLY A 73 16.54 -3.53 -12.35
C GLY A 73 17.02 -2.24 -11.68
N LYS A 74 17.03 -1.15 -12.45
CA LYS A 74 17.46 0.16 -11.96
C LYS A 74 16.52 0.66 -10.87
N THR A 75 17.08 1.40 -9.93
CA THR A 75 16.30 2.15 -8.94
C THR A 75 16.22 3.61 -9.36
N ASP A 76 15.09 4.25 -9.07
CA ASP A 76 14.88 5.67 -9.37
C ASP A 76 15.45 6.61 -8.29
N THR A 77 16.06 6.08 -7.22
CA THR A 77 16.70 6.89 -6.17
C THR A 77 18.20 7.10 -6.41
N THR A 78 18.65 8.31 -6.08
CA THR A 78 20.07 8.71 -6.10
C THR A 78 20.72 8.64 -4.70
N SER A 79 19.99 8.24 -3.66
CA SER A 79 20.43 8.29 -2.26
C SER A 79 20.40 6.91 -1.57
N LEU A 80 21.55 6.49 -1.04
CA LEU A 80 21.71 5.23 -0.31
C LEU A 80 20.87 5.18 0.98
N GLN A 81 20.64 6.33 1.64
CA GLN A 81 19.86 6.42 2.87
C GLN A 81 18.36 6.28 2.60
N GLU A 82 17.89 6.84 1.49
CA GLU A 82 16.52 6.68 0.99
C GLU A 82 16.25 5.22 0.61
N LEU A 83 17.17 4.60 -0.13
CA LEU A 83 17.11 3.19 -0.48
C LEU A 83 17.07 2.28 0.75
N THR A 84 17.88 2.58 1.78
CA THR A 84 17.93 1.79 3.03
C THR A 84 16.62 1.89 3.82
N ALA A 85 16.04 3.10 3.94
CA ALA A 85 14.77 3.30 4.63
C ALA A 85 13.61 2.64 3.88
N ARG A 86 13.61 2.69 2.55
CA ARG A 86 12.62 2.03 1.69
C ARG A 86 12.65 0.52 1.81
N TYR A 87 13.84 -0.09 1.71
CA TYR A 87 13.96 -1.54 1.88
C TYR A 87 13.56 -2.00 3.28
N ALA A 88 13.84 -1.22 4.32
CA ALA A 88 13.35 -1.50 5.67
C ALA A 88 11.82 -1.46 5.77
N ALA A 89 11.16 -0.53 5.06
CA ALA A 89 9.69 -0.45 4.99
C ALA A 89 9.08 -1.67 4.30
N ILE A 90 9.60 -1.99 3.12
CA ILE A 90 9.13 -3.12 2.30
C ILE A 90 9.36 -4.45 3.03
N ALA A 91 10.49 -4.60 3.73
CA ALA A 91 10.76 -5.77 4.55
C ALA A 91 9.83 -5.88 5.77
N SER A 92 9.29 -4.75 6.25
CA SER A 92 8.42 -4.74 7.42
C SER A 92 6.96 -5.09 7.12
N GLN A 93 6.49 -4.85 5.90
CA GLN A 93 5.14 -5.23 5.44
C GLN A 93 5.14 -5.57 3.94
N PRO A 94 5.44 -6.83 3.57
CA PRO A 94 5.64 -7.24 2.17
C PRO A 94 4.33 -7.44 1.37
N GLU A 95 3.16 -7.36 2.00
CA GLU A 95 1.87 -7.79 1.44
C GLU A 95 1.51 -7.08 0.14
N GLY A 96 1.73 -5.76 0.07
CA GLY A 96 1.46 -4.97 -1.14
C GLY A 96 2.36 -5.38 -2.31
N GLN A 97 3.63 -5.66 -2.05
CA GLN A 97 4.57 -6.11 -3.08
C GLN A 97 4.21 -7.51 -3.61
N ILE A 98 3.77 -8.40 -2.71
CA ILE A 98 3.26 -9.73 -3.07
C ILE A 98 2.03 -9.61 -3.98
N ALA A 99 1.12 -8.68 -3.68
CA ALA A 99 -0.08 -8.46 -4.48
C ALA A 99 0.25 -7.99 -5.91
N VAL A 100 1.26 -7.13 -6.08
CA VAL A 100 1.73 -6.66 -7.39
C VAL A 100 2.26 -7.82 -8.24
N VAL A 101 3.17 -8.63 -7.69
CA VAL A 101 3.75 -9.79 -8.39
C VAL A 101 2.68 -10.82 -8.72
N SER A 102 1.83 -11.15 -7.74
CA SER A 102 0.72 -12.11 -7.93
C SER A 102 -0.23 -11.68 -9.05
N ARG A 103 -0.59 -10.39 -9.09
CA ARG A 103 -1.44 -9.82 -10.15
C ARG A 103 -0.77 -9.90 -11.52
N ALA A 104 0.53 -9.59 -11.60
CA ALA A 104 1.30 -9.67 -12.83
C ALA A 104 1.33 -11.10 -13.38
N VAL A 105 1.71 -12.08 -12.55
CA VAL A 105 1.78 -13.50 -12.90
C VAL A 105 0.41 -14.06 -13.30
N ARG A 106 -0.66 -13.71 -12.56
CA ARG A 106 -2.03 -14.11 -12.91
C ARG A 106 -2.44 -13.55 -14.27
N THR A 107 -2.07 -12.31 -14.57
CA THR A 107 -2.38 -11.69 -15.87
C THR A 107 -1.61 -12.37 -17.01
N MET A 108 -0.34 -12.73 -16.79
CA MET A 108 0.47 -13.49 -17.75
C MET A 108 -0.11 -14.89 -17.99
N ALA A 109 -0.57 -15.58 -16.93
CA ALA A 109 -1.21 -16.89 -17.05
C ALA A 109 -2.49 -16.83 -17.89
N VAL A 110 -3.34 -15.82 -17.65
CA VAL A 110 -4.57 -15.61 -18.43
C VAL A 110 -4.25 -15.29 -19.89
N ALA A 111 -3.28 -14.40 -20.14
CA ALA A 111 -2.86 -14.07 -21.50
C ALA A 111 -2.30 -15.29 -22.25
N ALA A 112 -1.45 -16.08 -21.59
CA ALA A 112 -0.88 -17.30 -22.16
C ALA A 112 -1.95 -18.36 -22.45
N ALA A 113 -2.95 -18.51 -21.58
CA ALA A 113 -4.08 -19.41 -21.81
C ALA A 113 -4.92 -18.99 -23.02
N VAL A 114 -5.21 -17.70 -23.18
CA VAL A 114 -5.96 -17.17 -24.33
C VAL A 114 -5.17 -17.33 -25.63
N GLN A 115 -3.88 -17.00 -25.62
CA GLN A 115 -3.00 -17.15 -26.79
C GLN A 115 -2.80 -18.61 -27.16
N GLY A 116 -2.55 -19.49 -26.19
CA GLY A 116 -2.42 -20.93 -26.39
C GLY A 116 -3.68 -21.56 -26.96
N ALA A 117 -4.85 -21.17 -26.44
CA ALA A 117 -6.15 -21.58 -26.98
C ALA A 117 -6.32 -21.16 -28.44
N ALA A 118 -5.97 -19.92 -28.79
CA ALA A 118 -6.07 -19.39 -30.15
C ALA A 118 -5.10 -20.09 -31.12
N LEU A 119 -3.83 -20.24 -30.74
CA LEU A 119 -2.80 -20.90 -31.56
C LEU A 119 -3.08 -22.40 -31.74
N ALA A 120 -3.63 -23.06 -30.72
CA ALA A 120 -4.00 -24.47 -30.80
C ALA A 120 -5.11 -24.75 -31.82
N VAL A 121 -5.85 -23.73 -32.28
CA VAL A 121 -6.85 -23.87 -33.36
C VAL A 121 -6.17 -24.06 -34.74
N LEU A 122 -4.96 -23.54 -34.94
CA LEU A 122 -4.30 -23.50 -36.26
C LEU A 122 -4.12 -24.89 -36.89
N PRO A 123 -3.63 -25.93 -36.18
CA PRO A 123 -3.51 -27.27 -36.77
C PRO A 123 -4.84 -27.88 -37.20
N PHE A 124 -5.92 -27.55 -36.48
CA PHE A 124 -7.27 -28.01 -36.83
C PHE A 124 -7.80 -27.27 -38.06
N LEU A 125 -7.55 -25.96 -38.19
CA LEU A 125 -7.89 -25.20 -39.40
C LEU A 125 -7.12 -25.71 -40.62
N VAL A 126 -5.81 -25.98 -40.48
CA VAL A 126 -4.99 -26.58 -41.53
C VAL A 126 -5.51 -27.97 -41.89
N TRP A 127 -5.82 -28.81 -40.89
CA TRP A 127 -6.44 -30.12 -41.13
C TRP A 127 -7.77 -29.98 -41.87
N VAL A 128 -8.59 -28.97 -41.51
CA VAL A 128 -9.84 -28.66 -42.20
C VAL A 128 -9.57 -28.29 -43.68
N ALA A 129 -8.60 -27.42 -43.93
CA ALA A 129 -8.24 -26.94 -45.26
C ALA A 129 -7.68 -28.02 -46.21
N VAL A 130 -6.98 -29.05 -45.70
CA VAL A 130 -6.40 -30.15 -46.51
C VAL A 130 -7.44 -30.95 -47.31
N GLY A 131 -8.73 -30.90 -46.93
CA GLY A 131 -9.83 -31.54 -47.68
C GLY A 131 -9.97 -33.06 -47.45
N ARG A 132 -11.17 -33.60 -47.72
CA ARG A 132 -11.55 -34.99 -47.34
C ARG A 132 -10.77 -36.08 -48.07
N GLU A 133 -10.40 -35.87 -49.34
CA GLU A 133 -9.65 -36.85 -50.14
C GLU A 133 -8.20 -37.01 -49.66
N ARG A 134 -7.47 -35.90 -49.49
CA ARG A 134 -6.06 -35.94 -49.04
C ARG A 134 -5.92 -36.46 -47.61
N ARG A 135 -6.90 -36.18 -46.73
CA ARG A 135 -6.95 -36.75 -45.37
C ARG A 135 -6.99 -38.27 -45.36
N ARG A 136 -7.75 -38.90 -46.27
CA ARG A 136 -7.81 -40.38 -46.35
C ARG A 136 -6.46 -40.97 -46.74
N VAL A 137 -5.77 -40.35 -47.69
CA VAL A 137 -4.42 -40.76 -48.11
C VAL A 137 -3.40 -40.62 -46.96
N LEU A 138 -3.45 -39.52 -46.21
CA LEU A 138 -2.59 -39.31 -45.04
C LEU A 138 -2.89 -40.31 -43.91
N LEU A 139 -4.16 -40.56 -43.61
CA LEU A 139 -4.59 -41.52 -42.58
C LEU A 139 -4.18 -42.96 -42.91
N THR A 140 -4.14 -43.35 -44.18
CA THR A 140 -3.64 -44.68 -44.59
C THR A 140 -2.13 -44.86 -44.40
N ARG A 141 -1.36 -43.77 -44.32
CA ARG A 141 0.09 -43.79 -44.08
C ARG A 141 0.49 -43.51 -42.63
N LEU A 142 -0.47 -43.14 -41.77
CA LEU A 142 -0.24 -42.83 -40.36
C LEU A 142 0.34 -43.97 -39.50
N PRO A 143 0.02 -45.27 -39.71
CA PRO A 143 0.66 -46.36 -38.97
C PRO A 143 2.09 -46.68 -39.43
N SER A 144 2.63 -45.96 -40.43
CA SER A 144 4.03 -46.05 -40.80
C SER A 144 4.88 -45.11 -39.92
N VAL A 145 6.14 -45.47 -39.68
CA VAL A 145 7.10 -44.67 -38.90
C VAL A 145 7.18 -43.22 -39.42
N GLY A 146 7.04 -43.01 -40.73
CA GLY A 146 7.02 -41.68 -41.35
C GLY A 146 5.77 -40.84 -41.06
N GLY A 147 4.62 -41.47 -40.80
CA GLY A 147 3.37 -40.78 -40.43
C GLY A 147 3.42 -40.20 -39.01
N VAL A 148 3.98 -40.97 -38.07
CA VAL A 148 4.24 -40.52 -36.69
C VAL A 148 5.26 -39.37 -36.70
N ALA A 149 6.35 -39.49 -37.47
CA ALA A 149 7.36 -38.44 -37.58
C ALA A 149 6.80 -37.12 -38.13
N THR A 150 5.91 -37.19 -39.13
CA THR A 150 5.29 -35.99 -39.72
C THR A 150 4.32 -35.30 -38.75
N GLY A 151 3.54 -36.08 -38.00
CA GLY A 151 2.66 -35.54 -36.95
C GLY A 151 3.46 -34.86 -35.84
N LEU A 152 4.55 -35.50 -35.41
CA LEU A 152 5.49 -34.94 -34.43
C LEU A 152 6.12 -33.64 -34.96
N LEU A 153 6.52 -33.60 -36.24
CA LEU A 153 7.11 -32.42 -36.88
C LEU A 153 6.15 -31.22 -36.89
N VAL A 154 4.86 -31.44 -37.16
CA VAL A 154 3.85 -30.36 -37.15
C VAL A 154 3.63 -29.83 -35.73
N VAL A 155 3.56 -30.71 -34.73
CA VAL A 155 3.48 -30.30 -33.32
C VAL A 155 4.74 -29.51 -32.93
N LEU A 156 5.93 -30.01 -33.28
CA LEU A 156 7.19 -29.33 -33.04
C LEU A 156 7.27 -27.97 -33.76
N LEU A 157 6.73 -27.84 -34.96
CA LEU A 157 6.67 -26.57 -35.69
C LEU A 157 5.74 -25.57 -35.01
N VAL A 158 4.59 -26.00 -34.52
CA VAL A 158 3.65 -25.14 -33.77
C VAL A 158 4.25 -24.72 -32.45
N VAL A 159 4.90 -25.65 -31.74
CA VAL A 159 5.65 -25.36 -30.51
C VAL A 159 6.82 -24.42 -30.81
N ALA A 160 7.56 -24.61 -31.89
CA ALA A 160 8.67 -23.73 -32.27
C ALA A 160 8.22 -22.33 -32.72
N LEU A 161 7.03 -22.19 -33.30
CA LEU A 161 6.41 -20.90 -33.63
C LEU A 161 5.83 -20.18 -32.40
N ALA A 162 5.45 -20.93 -31.37
CA ALA A 162 4.92 -20.39 -30.12
C ALA A 162 5.98 -20.23 -29.02
N ALA A 163 7.12 -20.92 -29.15
CA ALA A 163 8.25 -20.76 -28.25
C ALA A 163 8.86 -19.38 -28.47
N PRO A 164 8.94 -18.54 -27.43
CA PRO A 164 9.71 -17.32 -27.53
C PRO A 164 11.16 -17.73 -27.84
N VAL A 165 11.74 -17.12 -28.87
CA VAL A 165 13.11 -17.36 -29.27
C VAL A 165 14.02 -16.75 -28.20
N GLY A 166 14.21 -17.48 -27.09
CA GLY A 166 14.99 -17.08 -25.92
C GLY A 166 16.50 -17.16 -26.16
N TRP A 167 16.99 -16.59 -27.25
CA TRP A 167 18.42 -16.36 -27.45
C TRP A 167 18.89 -15.29 -26.47
N GLY A 168 19.36 -15.72 -25.30
CA GLY A 168 19.97 -14.81 -24.33
C GLY A 168 19.87 -15.20 -22.86
N ARG A 169 18.98 -16.12 -22.46
CA ARG A 169 18.99 -16.65 -21.08
C ARG A 169 20.25 -17.47 -20.89
N GLN A 170 21.23 -16.88 -20.19
CA GLN A 170 22.32 -17.64 -19.62
C GLN A 170 21.70 -18.44 -18.47
N ASP A 171 21.75 -19.76 -18.54
CA ASP A 171 21.48 -20.57 -17.36
C ASP A 171 22.43 -20.08 -16.26
N PRO A 172 21.94 -19.59 -15.11
CA PRO A 172 22.81 -19.18 -14.03
C PRO A 172 23.68 -20.38 -13.65
N ALA A 173 24.95 -20.11 -13.32
CA ALA A 173 25.87 -21.13 -12.81
C ALA A 173 25.20 -21.89 -11.64
N ALA A 174 25.61 -23.13 -11.35
CA ALA A 174 25.08 -23.85 -10.20
C ALA A 174 25.30 -23.01 -8.92
N GLN A 175 24.22 -22.51 -8.33
CA GLN A 175 24.25 -21.62 -7.16
C GLN A 175 24.14 -22.45 -5.89
N GLU A 176 25.05 -22.23 -4.94
CA GLU A 176 24.92 -22.78 -3.59
C GLU A 176 23.98 -21.89 -2.76
N TRP A 177 22.84 -22.47 -2.40
CA TRP A 177 21.83 -21.87 -1.54
C TRP A 177 22.03 -22.35 -0.10
N SER A 178 21.97 -21.42 0.85
CA SER A 178 22.02 -21.71 2.29
C SER A 178 20.77 -21.14 2.94
N THR A 179 20.25 -21.80 3.97
CA THR A 179 19.09 -21.27 4.70
C THR A 179 19.45 -19.98 5.43
N LEU A 180 18.51 -19.05 5.56
CA LEU A 180 18.73 -17.80 6.29
C LEU A 180 19.15 -18.07 7.74
N GLY A 181 18.64 -19.14 8.35
CA GLY A 181 19.01 -19.55 9.70
C GLY A 181 20.47 -20.00 9.80
N GLU A 182 20.93 -20.81 8.86
CA GLU A 182 22.35 -21.21 8.78
C GLU A 182 23.25 -19.99 8.49
N PHE A 183 22.79 -19.09 7.63
CA PHE A 183 23.52 -17.89 7.25
C PHE A 183 23.62 -16.85 8.37
N ILE A 184 22.62 -16.69 9.23
CA ILE A 184 22.63 -15.73 10.35
C ILE A 184 23.16 -16.36 11.64
N GLY A 185 22.99 -17.67 11.82
CA GLY A 185 23.34 -18.41 13.02
C GLY A 185 22.21 -18.43 14.05
N ASP A 186 22.24 -19.41 14.96
CA ASP A 186 21.18 -19.68 15.95
C ASP A 186 20.97 -18.58 17.00
N GLU A 187 21.79 -17.54 17.00
CA GLU A 187 21.73 -16.43 17.96
C GLU A 187 20.58 -15.45 17.69
N ILE A 188 20.05 -15.42 16.46
CA ILE A 188 18.93 -14.54 16.08
C ILE A 188 17.70 -15.40 15.77
N PRO A 189 16.63 -15.34 16.59
CA PRO A 189 15.43 -16.10 16.31
C PRO A 189 14.78 -15.59 15.03
N LEU A 190 14.58 -16.48 14.05
CA LEU A 190 13.91 -16.13 12.81
C LEU A 190 12.38 -16.24 12.96
N PRO A 191 11.62 -15.23 12.50
CA PRO A 191 10.17 -15.32 12.42
C PRO A 191 9.77 -16.52 11.54
N ALA A 192 8.60 -17.12 11.80
CA ALA A 192 8.17 -18.35 11.13
C ALA A 192 8.19 -18.24 9.60
N GLN A 193 7.88 -17.06 9.09
CA GLN A 193 7.83 -16.72 7.66
C GLN A 193 9.23 -16.65 7.01
N ALA A 194 10.29 -16.41 7.79
CA ALA A 194 11.66 -16.24 7.28
C ALA A 194 12.50 -17.52 7.37
N ARG A 195 11.97 -18.61 7.97
CA ARG A 195 12.72 -19.86 8.16
C ARG A 195 12.98 -20.61 6.87
N ASP A 196 12.06 -20.50 5.92
CA ASP A 196 12.13 -21.18 4.62
C ASP A 196 12.80 -20.30 3.54
N VAL A 197 13.33 -19.13 3.93
CA VAL A 197 14.07 -18.25 3.04
C VAL A 197 15.51 -18.73 2.95
N GLU A 198 16.03 -18.81 1.73
CA GLU A 198 17.40 -19.17 1.41
C GLU A 198 18.14 -17.98 0.78
N ILE A 199 19.44 -17.90 1.04
CA ILE A 199 20.38 -16.91 0.52
C ILE A 199 21.43 -17.61 -0.33
N MET A 200 21.78 -17.01 -1.46
CA MET A 200 22.90 -17.44 -2.28
C MET A 200 24.24 -17.13 -1.60
N GLY A 201 25.03 -18.16 -1.30
CA GLY A 201 26.20 -18.10 -0.41
C GLY A 201 27.46 -17.43 -0.99
N ASP A 202 27.59 -17.32 -2.31
CA ASP A 202 28.84 -16.90 -2.96
C ASP A 202 29.07 -15.37 -3.01
N ALA A 203 28.09 -14.55 -2.62
CA ALA A 203 28.16 -13.09 -2.72
C ALA A 203 28.15 -12.35 -1.36
N THR A 204 28.10 -13.06 -0.24
CA THR A 204 27.83 -12.45 1.07
C THR A 204 29.10 -12.28 1.91
N THR A 205 29.47 -11.03 2.20
CA THR A 205 30.54 -10.71 3.17
C THR A 205 30.02 -10.71 4.61
N GLU A 206 30.92 -10.76 5.61
CA GLU A 206 30.58 -10.59 7.03
C GLU A 206 29.80 -9.28 7.30
N GLU A 207 30.11 -8.21 6.55
CA GLU A 207 29.36 -6.96 6.62
C GLU A 207 27.92 -7.11 6.13
N THR A 208 27.71 -7.91 5.07
CA THR A 208 26.37 -8.21 4.53
C THR A 208 25.55 -9.01 5.53
N ARG A 209 26.16 -10.02 6.18
CA ARG A 209 25.55 -10.79 7.27
C ARG A 209 25.08 -9.88 8.39
N ARG A 210 25.95 -8.98 8.87
CA ARG A 210 25.61 -8.01 9.94
C ARG A 210 24.45 -7.08 9.57
N LEU A 211 24.39 -6.61 8.33
CA LEU A 211 23.30 -5.75 7.86
C LEU A 211 21.96 -6.49 7.85
N ILE A 212 21.92 -7.71 7.31
CA ILE A 212 20.72 -8.54 7.26
C ILE A 212 20.26 -8.90 8.68
N SER A 213 21.19 -9.33 9.55
CA SER A 213 20.92 -9.60 10.97
C SER A 213 20.35 -8.37 11.69
N SER A 214 20.90 -7.19 11.45
CA SER A 214 20.41 -5.94 12.02
C SER A 214 19.01 -5.58 11.51
N ALA A 215 18.71 -5.82 10.23
CA ALA A 215 17.40 -5.57 9.64
C ALA A 215 16.32 -6.49 10.23
N VAL A 216 16.59 -7.80 10.32
CA VAL A 216 15.68 -8.78 10.93
C VAL A 216 15.44 -8.46 12.40
N SER A 217 16.50 -8.19 13.16
CA SER A 217 16.37 -7.83 14.58
C SER A 217 15.59 -6.53 14.78
N SER A 218 15.78 -5.54 13.89
CA SER A 218 15.01 -4.30 13.93
C SER A 218 13.53 -4.51 13.61
N TYR A 219 13.22 -5.41 12.67
CA TYR A 219 11.84 -5.76 12.36
C TYR A 219 11.14 -6.42 13.54
N ASP A 220 11.77 -7.42 14.16
CA ASP A 220 11.23 -8.14 15.31
C ASP A 220 10.98 -7.19 16.50
N GLN A 221 11.95 -6.31 16.80
CA GLN A 221 11.80 -5.26 17.81
C GLN A 221 10.65 -4.30 17.52
N GLY A 222 10.47 -3.92 16.24
CA GLY A 222 9.34 -3.07 15.81
C GLY A 222 8.01 -3.74 15.99
N LEU A 223 7.90 -5.01 15.57
CA LEU A 223 6.68 -5.79 15.73
C LEU A 223 6.33 -5.94 17.22
N GLU A 224 7.30 -6.28 18.07
CA GLU A 224 7.12 -6.38 19.52
C GLU A 224 6.68 -5.03 20.12
N PHE A 225 7.37 -3.94 19.79
CA PHE A 225 7.09 -2.61 20.33
C PHE A 225 5.66 -2.15 20.01
N TYR A 226 5.27 -2.16 18.74
CA TYR A 226 3.95 -1.64 18.35
C TYR A 226 2.81 -2.59 18.76
N THR A 227 3.05 -3.90 18.84
CA THR A 227 2.04 -4.86 19.32
C THR A 227 1.80 -4.64 20.80
N LYS A 228 2.87 -4.55 21.60
CA LYS A 228 2.78 -4.21 23.02
C LYS A 228 2.08 -2.86 23.23
N ALA A 229 2.44 -1.84 22.45
CA ALA A 229 1.79 -0.53 22.55
C ALA A 229 0.28 -0.62 22.28
N ALA A 230 -0.14 -1.32 21.23
CA ALA A 230 -1.56 -1.53 20.94
C ALA A 230 -2.28 -2.29 22.07
N GLU A 231 -1.64 -3.31 22.67
CA GLU A 231 -2.19 -4.02 23.83
C GLU A 231 -2.31 -3.11 25.06
N ASP A 232 -1.27 -2.31 25.35
CA ASP A 232 -1.23 -1.37 26.47
C ASP A 232 -2.29 -0.25 26.29
N ALA A 233 -2.63 0.12 25.06
CA ALA A 233 -3.66 1.13 24.74
C ALA A 233 -5.06 0.74 25.26
N ALA A 234 -5.38 -0.55 25.36
CA ALA A 234 -6.64 -1.02 25.91
C ALA A 234 -6.80 -0.69 27.41
N GLY A 235 -5.70 -0.45 28.12
CA GLY A 235 -5.68 -0.10 29.54
C GLY A 235 -5.76 1.40 29.84
N LEU A 236 -5.83 2.26 28.81
CA LEU A 236 -5.80 3.71 29.01
C LEU A 236 -7.06 4.23 29.70
N GLU A 237 -6.89 5.27 30.51
CA GLU A 237 -8.00 5.99 31.15
C GLU A 237 -8.50 7.09 30.20
N LEU A 238 -9.30 6.71 29.21
CA LEU A 238 -9.93 7.62 28.25
C LEU A 238 -11.38 7.92 28.67
N ARG A 239 -11.90 9.09 28.26
CA ARG A 239 -13.32 9.42 28.44
C ARG A 239 -14.18 8.38 27.71
N GLU A 240 -15.20 7.88 28.40
CA GLU A 240 -16.23 7.05 27.78
C GLU A 240 -17.29 7.95 27.15
N PRO A 241 -17.75 7.65 25.92
CA PRO A 241 -18.82 8.41 25.28
C PRO A 241 -20.15 8.20 26.01
N GLU A 242 -20.92 9.27 26.11
CA GLU A 242 -22.30 9.23 26.60
C GLU A 242 -23.27 8.76 25.51
N ASP A 243 -24.49 8.39 25.90
CA ASP A 243 -25.54 8.00 24.96
C ASP A 243 -25.79 9.11 23.92
N GLY A 244 -25.65 8.77 22.64
CA GLY A 244 -25.84 9.69 21.52
C GLY A 244 -24.57 10.48 21.14
N GLU A 245 -23.43 10.24 21.80
CA GLU A 245 -22.15 10.77 21.37
C GLU A 245 -21.51 9.90 20.29
N THR A 246 -20.79 10.54 19.36
CA THR A 246 -19.95 9.88 18.34
C THR A 246 -18.51 10.31 18.57
N VAL A 247 -17.58 9.36 18.65
CA VAL A 247 -16.16 9.66 18.84
C VAL A 247 -15.42 9.40 17.53
N ALA A 248 -14.67 10.41 17.07
CA ALA A 248 -13.79 10.33 15.92
C ALA A 248 -12.34 10.17 16.36
N VAL A 249 -11.61 9.23 15.75
CA VAL A 249 -10.14 9.20 15.82
C VAL A 249 -9.58 10.14 14.78
N LEU A 250 -8.64 11.00 15.15
CA LEU A 250 -7.86 11.82 14.22
C LEU A 250 -6.42 11.30 14.16
N VAL A 251 -6.01 10.89 12.95
CA VAL A 251 -4.63 10.57 12.59
C VAL A 251 -4.08 11.62 11.62
N SER A 252 -2.77 11.82 11.65
CA SER A 252 -2.07 12.79 10.80
C SER A 252 -0.56 12.51 10.76
N ASP A 253 0.12 12.92 9.69
CA ASP A 253 1.58 12.90 9.57
C ASP A 253 2.16 11.52 9.93
N ARG A 254 1.58 10.48 9.34
CA ARG A 254 1.99 9.09 9.56
C ARG A 254 3.35 8.80 8.94
N HIS A 255 3.67 9.44 7.81
CA HIS A 255 4.95 9.32 7.11
C HIS A 255 5.44 7.87 7.01
N LEU A 256 4.57 7.00 6.52
CA LEU A 256 4.83 5.58 6.31
C LEU A 256 4.97 4.72 7.58
N ASN A 257 4.70 5.25 8.79
CA ASN A 257 4.76 4.46 10.02
C ASN A 257 3.47 3.66 10.26
N VAL A 258 3.31 2.62 9.47
CA VAL A 258 2.21 1.64 9.54
C VAL A 258 2.11 0.90 10.89
N GLY A 259 3.20 0.86 11.68
CA GLY A 259 3.19 0.27 13.01
C GLY A 259 2.24 0.99 13.98
N MET A 260 2.05 2.29 13.78
CA MET A 260 1.16 3.11 14.61
C MET A 260 -0.33 2.95 14.27
N ASP A 261 -0.68 2.39 13.12
CA ASP A 261 -2.09 2.27 12.71
C ASP A 261 -2.87 1.37 13.67
N LYS A 262 -2.31 0.21 14.03
CA LYS A 262 -2.91 -0.66 15.05
C LYS A 262 -2.95 -0.03 16.44
N VAL A 263 -2.01 0.87 16.75
CA VAL A 263 -1.98 1.60 18.02
C VAL A 263 -3.09 2.66 18.04
N ALA A 264 -3.23 3.43 16.96
CA ALA A 264 -4.28 4.42 16.79
C ALA A 264 -5.66 3.76 16.79
N ARG A 265 -5.79 2.60 16.14
CA ARG A 265 -6.99 1.77 16.20
C ARG A 265 -7.31 1.35 17.63
N ALA A 266 -6.35 0.80 18.37
CA ALA A 266 -6.58 0.37 19.76
C ALA A 266 -6.97 1.53 20.69
N ILE A 267 -6.39 2.73 20.50
CA ILE A 267 -6.80 3.95 21.21
C ILE A 267 -8.26 4.31 20.86
N GLY A 268 -8.61 4.26 19.58
CA GLY A 268 -9.97 4.48 19.09
C GLY A 268 -10.99 3.52 19.69
N ASP A 269 -10.71 2.21 19.62
CA ASP A 269 -11.56 1.16 20.20
C ASP A 269 -11.76 1.40 21.70
N ARG A 270 -10.67 1.73 22.42
CA ARG A 270 -10.75 2.04 23.85
C ARG A 270 -11.62 3.26 24.14
N ALA A 271 -11.61 4.26 23.26
CA ALA A 271 -12.42 5.46 23.39
C ALA A 271 -13.86 5.29 22.87
N GLY A 272 -14.23 4.12 22.33
CA GLY A 272 -15.54 3.91 21.70
C GLY A 272 -15.70 4.69 20.40
N ALA A 273 -14.61 4.93 19.67
CA ALA A 273 -14.65 5.60 18.39
C ALA A 273 -15.30 4.73 17.31
N THR A 274 -16.06 5.39 16.44
CA THR A 274 -16.80 4.74 15.34
C THR A 274 -16.48 5.35 13.99
N VAL A 275 -15.69 6.43 13.96
CA VAL A 275 -15.31 7.13 12.73
C VAL A 275 -13.86 7.61 12.78
N ALA A 276 -13.27 7.88 11.61
CA ALA A 276 -11.88 8.32 11.49
C ALA A 276 -11.73 9.55 10.60
N PHE A 277 -10.80 10.41 10.99
CA PHE A 277 -10.28 11.50 10.21
C PHE A 277 -8.80 11.27 9.93
N ASP A 278 -8.43 11.42 8.67
CA ASP A 278 -7.04 11.47 8.24
C ASP A 278 -6.70 12.88 7.76
N ALA A 279 -5.79 13.55 8.47
CA ALA A 279 -5.33 14.88 8.10
C ALA A 279 -4.07 14.88 7.21
N GLY A 280 -3.76 13.76 6.56
CA GLY A 280 -2.76 13.69 5.49
C GLY A 280 -1.32 13.54 5.96
N ASP A 281 -0.39 13.58 5.00
CA ASP A 281 1.00 13.16 5.13
C ASP A 281 1.12 11.67 5.53
N ASP A 282 0.30 10.85 4.88
CA ASP A 282 0.36 9.40 4.97
C ASP A 282 1.58 8.81 4.29
N THR A 283 2.06 9.53 3.27
CA THR A 283 3.23 9.22 2.48
C THR A 283 4.38 10.19 2.76
N SER A 284 5.54 9.90 2.21
CA SER A 284 6.70 10.78 2.23
C SER A 284 6.84 11.56 0.92
N THR A 285 6.34 10.99 -0.18
CA THR A 285 6.52 11.55 -1.53
C THR A 285 5.28 11.47 -2.42
N GLY A 286 4.21 10.79 -2.04
CA GLY A 286 3.00 10.60 -2.87
C GLY A 286 3.14 9.52 -3.95
N GLU A 287 4.17 8.70 -3.89
CA GLU A 287 4.54 7.77 -4.95
C GLU A 287 3.85 6.41 -4.80
N ARG A 288 3.63 5.70 -5.91
CA ARG A 288 2.89 4.42 -5.91
C ARG A 288 3.47 3.32 -5.04
N TRP A 289 4.78 3.34 -4.79
CA TRP A 289 5.42 2.35 -3.92
C TRP A 289 4.98 2.52 -2.46
N GLU A 290 4.44 3.68 -2.09
CA GLU A 290 3.96 4.02 -0.74
C GLU A 290 2.54 3.54 -0.47
N ALA A 291 1.90 2.85 -1.43
CA ALA A 291 0.57 2.28 -1.31
C ALA A 291 0.37 1.43 -0.05
N PHE A 292 1.42 0.73 0.42
CA PHE A 292 1.36 -0.07 1.65
C PHE A 292 0.97 0.77 2.88
N SER A 293 1.37 2.05 2.93
CA SER A 293 1.01 2.96 4.02
C SER A 293 -0.48 3.27 4.01
N LEU A 294 -1.04 3.50 2.82
CA LEU A 294 -2.46 3.80 2.60
C LEU A 294 -3.33 2.57 2.85
N ASP A 295 -2.87 1.40 2.38
CA ASP A 295 -3.53 0.11 2.61
C ASP A 295 -3.60 -0.20 4.12
N SER A 296 -2.52 0.05 4.86
CA SER A 296 -2.44 -0.24 6.30
C SER A 296 -3.41 0.62 7.13
N VAL A 297 -3.46 1.94 6.92
CA VAL A 297 -4.42 2.80 7.65
C VAL A 297 -5.85 2.50 7.27
N SER A 298 -6.10 2.22 5.99
CA SER A 298 -7.43 1.85 5.51
C SER A 298 -7.91 0.56 6.13
N ALA A 299 -7.04 -0.46 6.23
CA ALA A 299 -7.36 -1.73 6.88
C ALA A 299 -7.58 -1.56 8.38
N ALA A 300 -6.81 -0.68 9.05
CA ALA A 300 -6.94 -0.46 10.49
C ALA A 300 -8.32 0.10 10.89
N PHE A 301 -8.98 0.85 10.00
CA PHE A 301 -10.27 1.51 10.26
C PHE A 301 -11.40 1.02 9.36
N GLU A 302 -11.25 -0.11 8.66
CA GLU A 302 -12.18 -0.54 7.60
C GLU A 302 -13.64 -0.76 8.04
N ASP A 303 -13.86 -1.03 9.32
CA ASP A 303 -15.15 -1.30 9.95
C ASP A 303 -15.78 -0.06 10.60
N TYR A 304 -15.14 1.10 10.52
CA TYR A 304 -15.70 2.35 11.02
C TYR A 304 -16.81 2.86 10.10
N ASP A 305 -17.84 3.47 10.70
CA ASP A 305 -19.05 3.93 10.01
C ASP A 305 -18.77 5.08 9.03
N GLY A 306 -17.69 5.83 9.25
CA GLY A 306 -17.29 6.98 8.45
C GLY A 306 -15.78 7.22 8.49
N ARG A 307 -15.21 7.55 7.33
CA ARG A 307 -13.78 7.79 7.14
C ARG A 307 -13.60 8.96 6.18
N TRP A 308 -13.03 10.06 6.66
CA TRP A 308 -12.77 11.26 5.84
C TRP A 308 -11.29 11.60 5.83
N ALA A 309 -10.79 12.03 4.68
CA ALA A 309 -9.38 12.31 4.49
C ALA A 309 -9.16 13.60 3.67
N VAL A 310 -8.01 14.22 3.90
CA VAL A 310 -7.43 15.26 3.05
C VAL A 310 -5.98 14.91 2.78
N ALA A 311 -5.48 15.24 1.59
CA ALA A 311 -4.08 15.03 1.26
C ALA A 311 -3.20 16.08 1.96
N GLY A 312 -2.08 15.63 2.51
CA GLY A 312 -1.04 16.51 3.02
C GLY A 312 -0.05 16.93 1.94
N ASN A 313 0.91 17.79 2.30
CA ASN A 313 1.86 18.27 1.31
C ASN A 313 2.90 17.23 0.89
N HIS A 314 3.03 16.10 1.59
CA HIS A 314 3.86 14.98 1.16
C HIS A 314 3.10 14.00 0.26
N ASP A 315 1.78 14.09 0.20
CA ASP A 315 0.91 13.23 -0.60
C ASP A 315 0.78 13.73 -2.04
N ASN A 316 1.93 13.90 -2.70
CA ASN A 316 2.01 14.55 -4.01
C ASN A 316 1.25 13.81 -5.11
N GLY A 317 0.67 14.59 -6.03
CA GLY A 317 0.00 14.07 -7.22
C GLY A 317 -1.38 13.49 -6.92
N THR A 318 -1.95 12.78 -7.88
CA THR A 318 -3.33 12.27 -7.77
C THR A 318 -3.42 10.86 -7.20
N PHE A 319 -2.27 10.18 -7.01
CA PHE A 319 -2.25 8.77 -6.63
C PHE A 319 -2.82 8.54 -5.24
N VAL A 320 -2.34 9.26 -4.21
CA VAL A 320 -2.74 9.05 -2.82
C VAL A 320 -4.25 9.16 -2.66
N ARG A 321 -4.82 10.29 -3.11
CA ARG A 321 -6.26 10.51 -3.09
C ARG A 321 -7.03 9.43 -3.83
N SER A 322 -6.67 9.14 -5.08
CA SER A 322 -7.39 8.14 -5.90
C SER A 322 -7.36 6.75 -5.22
N HIS A 323 -6.24 6.39 -4.61
CA HIS A 323 -6.05 5.11 -3.93
C HIS A 323 -6.83 5.04 -2.62
N MET A 324 -6.85 6.12 -1.82
CA MET A 324 -7.64 6.19 -0.59
C MET A 324 -9.16 6.19 -0.87
N GLU A 325 -9.62 6.87 -1.93
CA GLU A 325 -11.01 6.80 -2.41
C GLU A 325 -11.37 5.36 -2.83
N ASP A 326 -10.49 4.65 -3.54
CA ASP A 326 -10.68 3.23 -3.89
C ASP A 326 -10.77 2.31 -2.65
N LEU A 327 -10.11 2.69 -1.56
CA LEU A 327 -10.17 2.02 -0.25
C LEU A 327 -11.37 2.45 0.61
N GLY A 328 -12.21 3.35 0.09
CA GLY A 328 -13.47 3.79 0.68
C GLY A 328 -13.34 4.94 1.68
N TRP A 329 -12.28 5.74 1.60
CA TRP A 329 -12.21 7.03 2.28
C TRP A 329 -12.97 8.11 1.51
N THR A 330 -13.57 9.04 2.23
CA THR A 330 -14.27 10.18 1.65
C THR A 330 -13.35 11.39 1.60
N TYR A 331 -13.06 11.84 0.38
CA TYR A 331 -12.38 13.12 0.13
C TYR A 331 -13.39 14.22 -0.18
N PHE A 332 -12.89 15.45 -0.30
CA PHE A 332 -13.70 16.64 -0.50
C PHE A 332 -13.45 17.25 -1.89
N ASP A 333 -14.55 17.65 -2.53
CA ASP A 333 -14.54 18.35 -3.81
C ASP A 333 -14.96 19.82 -3.68
N GLY A 334 -14.64 20.43 -2.55
CA GLY A 334 -15.03 21.82 -2.23
C GLY A 334 -16.50 21.96 -1.85
N GLU A 335 -17.14 20.88 -1.39
CA GLU A 335 -18.53 20.85 -0.94
C GLU A 335 -18.61 20.44 0.53
N VAL A 336 -19.64 20.94 1.22
CA VAL A 336 -19.98 20.53 2.59
C VAL A 336 -20.78 19.23 2.53
N ILE A 337 -20.33 18.22 3.26
CA ILE A 337 -20.90 16.88 3.27
C ILE A 337 -21.29 16.45 4.69
N GLU A 338 -21.95 15.29 4.80
CA GLU A 338 -22.31 14.72 6.09
C GLU A 338 -21.06 14.19 6.82
N GLY A 339 -20.97 14.52 8.11
CA GLY A 339 -19.87 14.18 9.00
C GLY A 339 -20.33 13.37 10.22
N PRO A 340 -19.45 13.20 11.22
CA PRO A 340 -19.75 12.42 12.43
C PRO A 340 -21.00 12.90 13.17
N GLY A 341 -21.80 11.97 13.69
CA GLY A 341 -22.93 12.29 14.55
C GLY A 341 -24.00 13.18 13.90
N GLY A 342 -24.15 13.11 12.57
CA GLY A 342 -25.06 13.96 11.79
C GLY A 342 -24.56 15.40 11.60
N SER A 343 -23.28 15.66 11.84
CA SER A 343 -22.66 16.96 11.63
C SER A 343 -22.43 17.28 10.16
N ARG A 344 -21.95 18.50 9.89
CA ARG A 344 -21.51 18.93 8.56
C ARG A 344 -20.00 19.13 8.57
N ILE A 345 -19.33 18.57 7.56
CA ILE A 345 -17.88 18.59 7.45
C ILE A 345 -17.46 19.13 6.09
N LEU A 346 -16.38 19.90 6.09
CA LEU A 346 -15.71 20.41 4.91
C LEU A 346 -14.22 20.07 5.02
N GLY A 347 -13.54 19.92 3.89
CA GLY A 347 -12.10 19.78 3.84
C GLY A 347 -11.54 20.17 2.48
N VAL A 348 -10.22 20.30 2.43
CA VAL A 348 -9.49 20.55 1.18
C VAL A 348 -8.06 20.03 1.31
N ASP A 349 -7.57 19.44 0.23
CA ASP A 349 -6.20 18.96 0.08
C ASP A 349 -5.20 20.14 0.19
N ASP A 350 -4.02 19.89 0.77
CA ASP A 350 -2.96 20.89 0.79
C ASP A 350 -2.47 21.17 -0.65
N PRO A 351 -2.47 22.43 -1.12
CA PRO A 351 -2.03 22.74 -2.49
C PRO A 351 -0.51 22.65 -2.69
N ARG A 352 0.25 22.55 -1.59
CA ARG A 352 1.71 22.51 -1.59
C ARG A 352 2.17 21.08 -1.80
N ALA A 353 3.27 20.94 -2.52
CA ALA A 353 3.99 19.71 -2.74
C ALA A 353 5.38 19.83 -2.13
N SER A 354 5.72 18.94 -1.19
CA SER A 354 7.04 18.83 -0.59
C SER A 354 7.61 17.44 -0.86
N GLY A 355 8.88 17.39 -1.26
CA GLY A 355 9.63 16.14 -1.35
C GLY A 355 10.36 15.80 -0.05
N LEU A 356 11.36 14.93 -0.11
CA LEU A 356 12.18 14.54 1.04
C LEU A 356 13.10 15.66 1.60
N GLY A 357 13.09 16.85 1.01
CA GLY A 357 13.83 18.01 1.48
C GLY A 357 12.93 19.17 1.90
N ASN A 358 13.52 20.35 2.09
CA ASN A 358 12.84 21.52 2.64
C ASN A 358 12.21 22.46 1.60
N TRP A 359 12.17 22.05 0.33
CA TRP A 359 11.55 22.82 -0.74
C TRP A 359 10.06 22.54 -0.82
N ARG A 360 9.30 23.57 -1.23
CA ARG A 360 7.86 23.53 -1.42
C ARG A 360 7.55 24.06 -2.80
N ASP A 361 6.90 23.24 -3.61
CA ASP A 361 6.35 23.64 -4.89
C ASP A 361 4.83 23.80 -4.74
N GLU A 362 4.23 24.85 -5.31
CA GLU A 362 2.77 24.98 -5.35
C GLU A 362 2.26 24.41 -6.68
N THR A 363 1.31 23.47 -6.62
CA THR A 363 0.78 22.81 -7.82
C THR A 363 -0.60 23.36 -8.17
N GLY A 364 -0.64 24.58 -8.71
CA GLY A 364 -1.89 25.23 -9.13
C GLY A 364 -2.21 26.46 -8.30
N LEU A 365 -3.21 26.36 -7.42
CA LEU A 365 -3.59 27.46 -6.51
C LEU A 365 -2.55 27.59 -5.39
N SER A 366 -2.29 28.82 -4.98
CA SER A 366 -1.44 29.11 -3.81
C SER A 366 -2.15 28.73 -2.51
N PHE A 367 -1.36 28.56 -1.44
CA PHE A 367 -1.90 28.34 -0.09
C PHE A 367 -2.93 29.41 0.33
N SER A 368 -2.68 30.68 -0.01
CA SER A 368 -3.62 31.78 0.27
C SER A 368 -4.91 31.67 -0.52
N GLU A 369 -4.84 31.33 -1.82
CA GLU A 369 -6.04 31.20 -2.64
C GLU A 369 -6.94 30.05 -2.18
N VAL A 370 -6.35 28.94 -1.75
CA VAL A 370 -7.10 27.82 -1.15
C VAL A 370 -7.70 28.21 0.20
N SER A 371 -6.96 28.93 1.04
CA SER A 371 -7.45 29.44 2.34
C SER A 371 -8.62 30.43 2.18
N ASP A 372 -8.57 31.31 1.18
CA ASP A 372 -9.67 32.24 0.90
C ASP A 372 -10.90 31.48 0.40
N ARG A 373 -10.71 30.50 -0.49
CA ARG A 373 -11.80 29.69 -1.04
C ARG A 373 -12.51 28.83 0.00
N VAL A 374 -11.75 28.21 0.91
CA VAL A 374 -12.34 27.40 1.98
C VAL A 374 -13.12 28.27 2.96
N THR A 375 -12.64 29.51 3.19
CA THR A 375 -13.36 30.51 4.00
C THR A 375 -14.67 30.91 3.34
N GLU A 376 -14.65 31.26 2.06
CA GLU A 376 -15.86 31.61 1.28
C GLU A 376 -16.89 30.46 1.31
N THR A 377 -16.44 29.23 1.10
CA THR A 377 -17.30 28.04 1.08
C THR A 377 -17.94 27.80 2.45
N ALA A 378 -17.16 27.88 3.53
CA ALA A 378 -17.67 27.68 4.88
C ALA A 378 -18.69 28.77 5.27
N CYS A 379 -18.42 30.03 4.94
CA CYS A 379 -19.34 31.13 5.25
C CYS A 379 -20.62 31.09 4.41
N ALA A 380 -20.53 30.72 3.14
CA ALA A 380 -21.72 30.50 2.31
C ALA A 380 -22.61 29.37 2.87
N ALA A 381 -22.01 28.30 3.41
CA ALA A 381 -22.74 27.22 4.05
C ALA A 381 -23.42 27.66 5.37
N ASP A 382 -22.73 28.44 6.19
CA ASP A 382 -23.29 29.02 7.43
C ASP A 382 -24.47 29.96 7.13
N GLU A 383 -24.36 30.83 6.12
CA GLU A 383 -25.46 31.70 5.66
C GLU A 383 -26.69 30.90 5.17
N ALA A 384 -26.47 29.67 4.69
CA ALA A 384 -27.49 28.76 4.20
C ALA A 384 -28.08 27.83 5.28
N ASP A 385 -27.74 28.03 6.56
CA ASP A 385 -28.13 27.16 7.69
C ASP A 385 -27.57 25.73 7.58
N ASP A 386 -26.46 25.55 6.83
CA ASP A 386 -25.72 24.29 6.66
C ASP A 386 -24.32 24.40 7.29
N ARG A 387 -24.24 25.00 8.48
CA ARG A 387 -23.00 25.35 9.18
C ARG A 387 -22.04 24.18 9.30
N VAL A 388 -20.79 24.42 8.91
CA VAL A 388 -19.69 23.45 9.02
C VAL A 388 -19.26 23.29 10.48
N ALA A 389 -19.58 22.13 11.05
CA ALA A 389 -19.19 21.77 12.41
C ALA A 389 -17.69 21.44 12.51
N THR A 390 -17.10 20.88 11.46
CA THR A 390 -15.67 20.56 11.42
C THR A 390 -15.08 20.86 10.06
N LEU A 391 -13.97 21.60 10.05
CA LEU A 391 -13.14 21.84 8.88
C LEU A 391 -11.85 21.03 9.00
N LEU A 392 -11.74 19.97 8.20
CA LEU A 392 -10.59 19.07 8.15
C LEU A 392 -9.58 19.56 7.11
N LEU A 393 -8.35 19.82 7.55
CA LEU A 393 -7.27 20.36 6.72
C LEU A 393 -5.97 19.64 7.09
N HIS A 394 -5.01 19.56 6.18
CA HIS A 394 -3.66 19.16 6.58
C HIS A 394 -2.98 20.28 7.39
N ASP A 395 -2.96 21.51 6.88
CA ASP A 395 -2.49 22.68 7.63
C ASP A 395 -3.68 23.48 8.16
N ALA A 396 -3.94 23.36 9.47
CA ALA A 396 -5.03 24.05 10.16
C ALA A 396 -4.99 25.58 10.03
N ASN A 397 -3.88 26.16 9.54
CA ASN A 397 -3.80 27.60 9.26
C ASN A 397 -4.64 28.03 8.06
N MET A 398 -4.99 27.13 7.13
CA MET A 398 -5.88 27.47 6.01
C MET A 398 -7.31 27.82 6.49
N GLY A 399 -7.74 27.29 7.64
CA GLY A 399 -9.06 27.56 8.22
C GLY A 399 -9.15 28.84 9.07
N ARG A 400 -8.09 29.66 9.14
CA ARG A 400 -8.08 30.87 9.98
C ARG A 400 -9.13 31.89 9.58
N GLY A 401 -9.37 32.09 8.28
CA GLY A 401 -10.40 33.01 7.79
C GLY A 401 -11.79 32.57 8.25
N ALA A 402 -12.14 31.31 8.00
CA ALA A 402 -13.41 30.73 8.43
C ALA A 402 -13.67 30.85 9.94
N LEU A 403 -12.65 30.71 10.79
CA LEU A 403 -12.77 30.94 12.24
C LEU A 403 -12.93 32.41 12.60
N ALA A 404 -12.21 33.32 11.93
CA ALA A 404 -12.28 34.75 12.22
C ALA A 404 -13.65 35.34 11.88
N GLU A 405 -14.26 34.86 10.79
CA GLU A 405 -15.62 35.21 10.35
C GLU A 405 -16.72 34.46 11.14
N GLY A 406 -16.34 33.49 11.98
CA GLY A 406 -17.29 32.75 12.83
C GLY A 406 -18.09 31.68 12.10
N CYS A 407 -17.69 31.28 10.90
CA CYS A 407 -18.43 30.38 10.01
C CYS A 407 -18.27 28.88 10.32
N VAL A 408 -17.35 28.51 11.22
CA VAL A 408 -17.05 27.11 11.57
C VAL A 408 -16.93 26.93 13.09
N ASP A 409 -17.25 25.74 13.59
CA ASP A 409 -17.12 25.42 15.02
C ASP A 409 -15.74 24.87 15.41
N LEU A 410 -15.12 24.05 14.55
CA LEU A 410 -13.83 23.43 14.81
C LEU A 410 -12.99 23.34 13.51
N VAL A 411 -11.74 23.78 13.58
CA VAL A 411 -10.72 23.55 12.55
C VAL A 411 -9.68 22.59 13.08
N ILE A 412 -9.47 21.48 12.38
CA ILE A 412 -8.47 20.46 12.72
C ILE A 412 -7.45 20.27 11.60
N GLY A 413 -6.24 19.85 11.96
CA GLY A 413 -5.20 19.43 11.02
C GLY A 413 -3.92 18.98 11.69
N GLY A 414 -2.84 18.78 10.94
CA GLY A 414 -1.51 18.38 11.40
C GLY A 414 -0.39 19.29 10.88
N HIS A 415 0.47 18.77 9.99
CA HIS A 415 1.56 19.46 9.28
C HIS A 415 2.81 19.79 10.11
N VAL A 416 2.65 20.29 11.33
CA VAL A 416 3.79 20.78 12.16
C VAL A 416 4.34 19.73 13.12
N HIS A 417 3.72 18.54 13.16
CA HIS A 417 4.10 17.40 14.02
C HIS A 417 4.15 17.73 15.51
N VAL A 418 3.42 18.78 15.92
CA VAL A 418 3.38 19.27 17.30
C VAL A 418 1.93 19.52 17.63
N GLN A 419 1.45 18.82 18.66
CA GLN A 419 0.12 19.05 19.18
C GLN A 419 -0.03 20.49 19.68
N SER A 420 -1.13 21.14 19.28
CA SER A 420 -1.48 22.49 19.73
C SER A 420 -2.99 22.67 19.84
N GLY A 421 -3.44 23.23 20.97
CA GLY A 421 -4.85 23.41 21.27
C GLY A 421 -5.50 22.20 21.95
N PRO A 422 -6.85 22.14 21.98
CA PRO A 422 -7.77 23.05 21.29
C PRO A 422 -7.68 24.48 21.84
N THR A 423 -7.66 25.48 20.94
CA THR A 423 -7.59 26.90 21.30
C THR A 423 -8.86 27.61 20.84
N PRO A 424 -9.60 28.30 21.74
CA PRO A 424 -10.77 29.07 21.35
C PRO A 424 -10.37 30.32 20.55
N VAL A 425 -11.16 30.63 19.54
CA VAL A 425 -11.07 31.81 18.69
C VAL A 425 -12.42 32.49 18.71
N THR A 426 -12.47 33.73 19.20
CA THR A 426 -13.68 34.55 19.15
C THR A 426 -13.71 35.30 17.82
N ALA A 427 -14.75 35.04 17.03
CA ALA A 427 -15.00 35.69 15.75
C ALA A 427 -15.45 37.15 15.92
N GLU A 428 -15.46 37.89 14.82
CA GLU A 428 -15.89 39.30 14.81
C GLU A 428 -17.35 39.48 15.28
N ASP A 429 -18.20 38.50 15.03
CA ASP A 429 -19.61 38.46 15.45
C ASP A 429 -19.84 37.95 16.89
N GLY A 430 -18.75 37.60 17.59
CA GLY A 430 -18.77 37.13 18.97
C GLY A 430 -18.97 35.62 19.13
N ARG A 431 -19.19 34.85 18.05
CA ARG A 431 -19.22 33.38 18.11
C ARG A 431 -17.83 32.85 18.44
N ILE A 432 -17.79 31.72 19.14
CA ILE A 432 -16.54 31.03 19.46
C ILE A 432 -16.40 29.84 18.50
N GLY A 433 -15.22 29.67 17.92
CA GLY A 433 -14.80 28.43 17.26
C GLY A 433 -13.49 27.95 17.87
N TYR A 434 -13.07 26.73 17.53
CA TYR A 434 -11.83 26.16 18.04
C TYR A 434 -10.87 25.80 16.92
N ARG A 435 -9.56 25.92 17.20
CA ARG A 435 -8.51 25.35 16.36
C ARG A 435 -7.74 24.30 17.14
N TYR A 436 -7.54 23.15 16.51
CA TYR A 436 -6.70 22.08 17.02
C TYR A 436 -5.70 21.64 15.94
N THR A 437 -4.46 21.44 16.34
CA THR A 437 -3.42 20.86 15.49
C THR A 437 -2.94 19.58 16.16
N ALA A 438 -3.08 18.44 15.48
CA ALA A 438 -2.60 17.16 15.93
C ALA A 438 -1.07 17.10 15.92
N GLY A 439 -0.51 16.28 16.81
CA GLY A 439 0.87 15.83 16.65
C GLY A 439 0.99 14.80 15.53
N THR A 440 2.21 14.34 15.27
CA THR A 440 2.43 13.26 14.29
C THR A 440 1.98 11.92 14.84
N THR A 441 1.10 11.22 14.14
CA THR A 441 0.71 9.84 14.47
C THR A 441 1.85 8.86 14.22
N GLY A 442 2.71 9.13 13.23
CA GLY A 442 3.87 8.29 12.95
C GLY A 442 5.08 8.50 13.88
N GLY A 443 5.07 9.53 14.73
CA GLY A 443 6.28 9.91 15.49
C GLY A 443 7.40 10.42 14.56
N ALA A 444 7.02 11.12 13.50
CA ALA A 444 7.90 11.61 12.46
C ALA A 444 8.79 12.77 12.94
N ALA A 445 10.11 12.58 12.84
CA ALA A 445 11.10 13.65 12.97
C ALA A 445 11.54 14.23 11.62
N TYR A 446 11.27 13.50 10.53
CA TYR A 446 11.61 13.81 9.14
C TYR A 446 10.47 13.29 8.25
N ALA A 447 10.53 13.56 6.94
CA ALA A 447 9.55 13.12 5.94
C ALA A 447 9.31 11.60 5.90
N ILE A 448 10.17 10.78 6.54
CA ILE A 448 10.01 9.33 6.68
C ILE A 448 10.05 8.96 8.17
N ALA A 449 9.05 8.21 8.64
CA ALA A 449 8.92 7.76 10.03
C ALA A 449 9.01 6.23 10.20
N ILE A 450 9.75 5.56 9.33
CA ILE A 450 9.93 4.10 9.37
C ILE A 450 11.03 3.71 10.38
N GLY A 451 10.77 2.68 11.21
CA GLY A 451 11.76 2.12 12.10
C GLY A 451 11.23 1.10 13.11
N SER A 452 12.16 0.48 13.84
CA SER A 452 11.89 -0.51 14.91
C SER A 452 11.23 0.06 16.17
N LYS A 453 11.11 1.39 16.27
CA LYS A 453 10.39 2.11 17.32
C LYS A 453 10.20 3.56 16.92
N LEU A 454 9.40 4.27 17.69
CA LEU A 454 9.20 5.71 17.55
C LEU A 454 10.52 6.49 17.71
N ARG A 455 10.79 7.39 16.76
CA ARG A 455 11.92 8.35 16.82
C ARG A 455 11.55 9.63 17.56
N ARG A 456 10.27 9.99 17.53
CA ARG A 456 9.65 11.07 18.29
C ARG A 456 8.34 10.56 18.88
N ALA A 457 7.86 11.21 19.94
CA ALA A 457 6.54 10.91 20.48
C ALA A 457 5.48 10.97 19.38
N ALA A 458 4.62 9.96 19.34
CA ALA A 458 3.50 9.86 18.42
C ALA A 458 2.21 10.30 19.10
N SER A 459 1.29 10.94 18.38
CA SER A 459 0.05 11.48 18.93
C SER A 459 -1.16 11.02 18.12
N VAL A 460 -2.23 10.72 18.84
CA VAL A 460 -3.57 10.44 18.29
C VAL A 460 -4.55 11.31 19.07
N ALA A 461 -5.52 11.92 18.38
CA ALA A 461 -6.56 12.71 19.02
C ALA A 461 -7.93 12.07 18.87
N LEU A 462 -8.78 12.30 19.86
CA LEU A 462 -10.15 11.83 19.94
C LEU A 462 -11.06 13.05 19.99
N ILE A 463 -12.01 13.13 19.06
CA ILE A 463 -12.95 14.24 18.97
C ILE A 463 -14.35 13.70 19.24
N THR A 464 -15.00 14.19 20.28
CA THR A 464 -16.35 13.78 20.66
C THR A 464 -17.37 14.72 20.03
N TYR A 465 -18.40 14.16 19.40
CA TYR A 465 -19.52 14.85 18.81
C TYR A 465 -20.81 14.52 19.54
N ARG A 466 -21.69 15.50 19.69
CA ARG A 466 -23.04 15.35 20.22
C ARG A 466 -23.97 16.25 19.44
N GLU A 467 -25.12 15.71 19.00
CA GLU A 467 -26.13 16.46 18.26
C GLU A 467 -25.55 17.22 17.03
N GLY A 468 -24.68 16.57 16.26
CA GLY A 468 -24.09 17.15 15.05
C GLY A 468 -23.02 18.22 15.30
N ARG A 469 -22.49 18.36 16.52
CA ARG A 469 -21.47 19.36 16.86
C ARG A 469 -20.32 18.76 17.68
N PRO A 470 -19.05 19.15 17.46
CA PRO A 470 -17.96 18.72 18.32
C PRO A 470 -18.12 19.35 19.72
N VAL A 471 -17.93 18.55 20.77
CA VAL A 471 -18.12 18.94 22.18
C VAL A 471 -16.86 18.77 23.03
N GLY A 472 -15.83 18.10 22.53
CA GLY A 472 -14.55 18.03 23.21
C GLY A 472 -13.50 17.23 22.48
N ILE A 473 -12.25 17.43 22.93
CA ILE A 473 -11.07 16.76 22.38
C ILE A 473 -10.27 16.15 23.54
N GLN A 474 -9.79 14.93 23.34
CA GLN A 474 -8.81 14.29 24.22
C GLN A 474 -7.67 13.74 23.38
N SER A 475 -6.43 14.01 23.78
CA SER A 475 -5.25 13.58 23.04
C SER A 475 -4.46 12.52 23.81
N VAL A 476 -3.87 11.60 23.07
CA VAL A 476 -3.06 10.52 23.60
C VAL A 476 -1.72 10.55 22.90
N THR A 477 -0.64 10.61 23.69
CA THR A 477 0.73 10.63 23.18
C THR A 477 1.47 9.37 23.60
N LEU A 478 1.94 8.58 22.64
CA LEU A 478 2.85 7.48 22.87
C LEU A 478 4.30 7.99 22.80
N GLN A 479 5.00 7.90 23.92
CA GLN A 479 6.40 8.28 24.03
C GLN A 479 7.32 7.23 23.40
N THR A 480 8.55 7.63 23.06
CA THR A 480 9.55 6.76 22.41
C THR A 480 10.02 5.59 23.28
N ASN A 481 9.71 5.60 24.57
CA ASN A 481 9.97 4.53 25.53
C ASN A 481 8.75 3.62 25.77
N GLY A 482 7.65 3.80 25.02
CA GLY A 482 6.43 3.01 25.16
C GLY A 482 5.46 3.51 26.23
N ARG A 483 5.76 4.61 26.94
CA ARG A 483 4.83 5.20 27.92
C ARG A 483 3.74 6.00 27.20
N TYR A 484 2.50 5.85 27.64
CA TYR A 484 1.41 6.74 27.26
C TYR A 484 1.32 7.96 28.18
N ASP A 485 1.20 9.13 27.58
CA ASP A 485 0.75 10.35 28.23
C ASP A 485 -0.65 10.66 27.68
N VAL A 486 -1.66 10.61 28.55
CA VAL A 486 -3.07 10.89 28.21
C VAL A 486 -3.41 12.27 28.72
N ASP A 487 -3.85 13.15 27.81
CA ASP A 487 -4.28 14.49 28.18
C ASP A 487 -5.68 14.47 28.80
N GLU A 488 -5.97 15.49 29.61
CA GLU A 488 -7.32 15.72 30.11
C GLU A 488 -8.27 16.00 28.93
N TYR A 489 -9.53 15.56 29.05
CA TYR A 489 -10.58 15.91 28.10
C TYR A 489 -10.88 17.41 28.18
N VAL A 490 -10.78 18.10 27.05
CA VAL A 490 -11.07 19.52 26.94
C VAL A 490 -12.44 19.71 26.29
N GLU A 491 -13.39 20.23 27.06
CA GLU A 491 -14.74 20.58 26.57
C GLU A 491 -14.70 21.83 25.66
N LEU A 492 -15.42 21.78 24.54
CA LEU A 492 -15.58 22.91 23.62
C LEU A 492 -16.85 23.68 23.98
N LEU A 493 -16.70 24.97 24.31
CA LEU A 493 -17.76 25.86 24.77
C LEU A 493 -17.98 26.97 23.74
N TYR A 494 -19.23 27.17 23.34
CA TYR A 494 -19.62 27.96 22.17
C TYR A 494 -20.49 29.15 22.50
#